data_AF-A0AA41N2P6-F1
#
_entry.id   AF-A0AA41N2P6-F1
#
_cell.length_a   1.000
_cell.length_b   1.000
_cell.length_c   1.000
_cell.angle_alpha   90.00
_cell.angle_beta   90.00
_cell.angle_gamma   90.00
#
_symmetry.space_group_name_H-M   'P 1'
#
loop_
_entity.id
_entity.type
_entity.pdbx_description
1 polymer ?
#
loop_
_entity_poly.entity_id
_entity_poly.type
_entity_poly.pdbx_seq_one_letter_code
_entity_poly.pdbx_strand_id
1 'polypeptide(L)' 'MAKRDPKKPKGKMSAYAFFVKTCKEEHKKKNPEVPVSFAEFSKKCSERWKTMSGKEKSKFDEMAKADKVAMIRK' A
#
# COMPACT_ATOMS: atom_id res chain seq x y z
N MET A 1 0.50 -8.79 15.08
CA MET A 1 1.01 -8.39 13.75
C MET A 1 2.19 -9.28 13.38
N ALA A 2 2.12 -10.04 12.29
CA ALA A 2 3.22 -10.91 11.87
C ALA A 2 4.44 -10.07 11.45
N LYS A 3 5.56 -10.23 12.16
CA LYS A 3 6.87 -9.69 11.76
C LYS A 3 7.24 -10.36 10.44
N ARG A 4 7.11 -9.63 9.31
CA ARG A 4 7.56 -10.14 8.00
C ARG A 4 9.08 -10.24 8.02
N ASP A 5 9.59 -11.44 7.79
CA ASP A 5 11.01 -11.74 7.78
C ASP A 5 11.79 -10.80 6.87
N PRO A 6 12.85 -10.12 7.36
CA PRO A 6 13.63 -9.17 6.57
C PRO A 6 14.40 -9.82 5.41
N LYS A 7 14.54 -11.16 5.43
CA LYS A 7 15.25 -11.94 4.41
C LYS A 7 14.36 -12.44 3.27
N LYS A 8 13.04 -12.36 3.41
CA LYS A 8 12.12 -12.74 2.32
C LYS A 8 11.92 -11.53 1.42
N PRO A 9 12.14 -11.61 0.09
CA PRO A 9 11.79 -10.53 -0.81
C PRO A 9 10.33 -10.19 -0.56
N LYS A 10 10.06 -8.94 -0.13
CA LYS A 10 8.70 -8.45 0.12
C LYS A 10 7.90 -8.81 -1.13
N GLY A 11 6.98 -9.76 -1.07
CA GLY A 11 6.31 -10.24 -2.28
C GLY A 11 5.81 -9.08 -3.15
N LYS A 12 5.97 -9.22 -4.48
CA LYS A 12 5.70 -8.20 -5.52
C LYS A 12 4.64 -7.20 -5.06
N MET A 13 5.03 -5.97 -4.71
CA MET A 13 4.07 -4.98 -4.25
C MET A 13 3.16 -4.59 -5.41
N SER A 14 1.91 -5.06 -5.38
CA SER A 14 0.86 -4.65 -6.33
C SER A 14 0.48 -3.17 -6.12
N ALA A 15 -0.13 -2.54 -7.12
CA ALA A 15 -0.67 -1.18 -7.05
C ALA A 15 -1.51 -0.94 -5.79
N TYR A 16 -2.31 -1.94 -5.41
CA TYR A 16 -3.11 -1.91 -4.19
C TYR A 16 -2.25 -1.93 -2.91
N ALA A 17 -1.16 -2.70 -2.89
CA ALA A 17 -0.24 -2.74 -1.74
C ALA A 17 0.48 -1.42 -1.54
N PHE A 18 0.86 -0.74 -2.64
CA PHE A 18 1.37 0.63 -2.60
C PHE A 18 0.32 1.59 -2.04
N PHE A 19 -0.90 1.55 -2.57
CA PHE A 19 -1.98 2.40 -2.10
C PHE A 19 -2.26 2.25 -0.58
N VAL A 20 -2.36 1.01 -0.10
CA VAL A 20 -2.55 0.69 1.33
C VAL A 20 -1.38 1.23 2.17
N LYS A 21 -0.14 1.14 1.67
CA LYS A 21 1.04 1.70 2.34
C LYS A 21 0.95 3.22 2.42
N THR A 22 0.71 3.90 1.31
CA THR A 22 0.64 5.37 1.24
C THR A 22 -0.49 5.89 2.11
N CYS A 23 -1.65 5.25 2.07
CA CYS A 23 -2.80 5.64 2.88
C CYS A 23 -2.53 5.43 4.38
N LYS A 24 -1.73 4.42 4.75
CA LYS A 24 -1.33 4.17 6.14
C LYS A 24 -0.33 5.21 6.63
N GLU A 25 0.66 5.57 5.82
CA GLU A 25 1.64 6.62 6.15
C GLU A 25 0.96 7.99 6.27
N GLU A 26 0.06 8.33 5.35
CA GLU A 26 -0.68 9.59 5.40
C GLU A 26 -1.57 9.67 6.65
N HIS A 27 -2.22 8.56 7.03
CA HIS A 27 -3.00 8.51 8.26
C HIS A 27 -2.13 8.65 9.51
N LYS A 28 -0.97 7.99 9.56
CA LYS A 28 -0.02 8.12 10.67
C LYS A 28 0.53 9.55 10.79
N LYS A 29 0.70 10.25 9.66
CA LYS A 29 1.21 11.64 9.64
C LYS A 29 0.15 12.65 10.08
N LYS A 30 -1.12 12.45 9.70
CA LYS A 30 -2.24 13.33 10.08
C LYS A 30 -2.80 13.04 11.46
N ASN A 31 -2.86 11.76 11.86
CA ASN A 31 -3.42 11.30 13.13
C ASN A 31 -2.49 10.23 13.74
N PRO A 32 -1.34 10.65 14.29
CA PRO A 32 -0.41 9.73 14.94
C PRO A 32 -1.01 9.07 16.20
N GLU A 33 -1.99 9.70 16.83
CA GLU A 33 -2.64 9.21 18.06
C GLU A 33 -3.81 8.24 17.83
N VAL A 34 -4.32 8.14 16.59
CA VAL A 34 -5.43 7.25 16.27
C VAL A 34 -4.89 5.93 15.71
N PRO A 35 -4.87 4.84 16.51
CA PRO A 35 -4.46 3.54 16.02
C PRO A 35 -5.52 3.00 15.04
N VAL A 36 -5.19 3.00 13.75
CA VAL A 36 -6.08 2.43 12.75
C VAL A 36 -6.04 0.90 12.82
N SER A 37 -7.17 0.29 13.16
CA SER A 37 -7.33 -1.16 13.09
C SER A 37 -7.14 -1.64 11.65
N PHE A 38 -6.43 -2.75 11.47
CA PHE A 38 -6.22 -3.32 10.12
C PHE A 38 -7.54 -3.68 9.43
N ALA A 39 -8.55 -4.11 10.19
CA ALA A 39 -9.87 -4.43 9.66
C ALA A 39 -10.60 -3.19 9.12
N GLU A 40 -10.63 -2.12 9.93
CA GLU A 40 -11.19 -0.81 9.57
C GLU A 40 -10.45 -0.22 8.36
N PHE A 41 -9.12 -0.27 8.41
CA PHE A 41 -8.28 0.26 7.35
C PHE A 41 -8.44 -0.52 6.04
N SER A 42 -8.54 -1.85 6.10
CA SER A 42 -8.76 -2.69 4.92
C SER A 42 -10.10 -2.39 4.26
N LYS A 43 -11.18 -2.20 5.04
CA LYS A 43 -12.48 -1.79 4.50
C LYS A 43 -12.40 -0.41 3.84
N LYS A 44 -11.86 0.58 4.55
CA LYS A 44 -11.73 1.96 4.05
C LYS A 44 -10.84 2.08 2.82
N CYS A 45 -9.72 1.36 2.78
CA CYS A 45 -8.87 1.29 1.59
C CYS A 45 -9.57 0.56 0.43
N SER A 46 -10.31 -0.51 0.69
CA SER A 46 -11.03 -1.23 -0.36
C SER A 46 -12.11 -0.36 -1.00
N GLU A 47 -12.91 0.34 -0.20
CA GLU A 47 -13.92 1.29 -0.70
C GLU A 47 -13.29 2.42 -1.48
N ARG A 48 -12.26 3.08 -0.91
CA ARG A 48 -11.57 4.18 -1.57
C ARG A 48 -10.87 3.75 -2.87
N TRP A 49 -10.33 2.54 -2.89
CA TRP A 49 -9.76 1.96 -4.10
C TRP A 49 -10.83 1.71 -5.16
N LYS A 50 -12.01 1.20 -4.80
CA LYS A 50 -13.11 1.03 -5.77
C LYS A 50 -13.57 2.36 -6.35
N THR A 51 -13.70 3.39 -5.52
CA THR A 51 -14.14 4.74 -5.93
C THR A 51 -13.05 5.54 -6.66
N MET A 52 -11.77 5.17 -6.56
CA MET A 52 -10.70 5.84 -7.29
C MET A 52 -10.89 5.71 -8.80
N SER A 53 -10.60 6.80 -9.50
CA SER A 53 -10.59 6.83 -10.96
C SER A 53 -9.43 6.00 -11.52
N GLY A 54 -9.61 5.49 -12.74
CA GLY A 54 -8.58 4.73 -13.46
C GLY A 54 -7.24 5.47 -13.56
N LYS A 55 -7.27 6.82 -13.64
CA LYS A 55 -6.08 7.68 -13.65
C LYS A 55 -5.29 7.62 -12.34
N GLU A 56 -5.96 7.65 -11.19
CA GLU A 56 -5.30 7.53 -9.88
C GLU A 56 -4.75 6.11 -9.68
N LYS A 57 -5.54 5.09 -10.04
CA LYS A 57 -5.11 3.69 -10.04
C LYS A 57 -3.88 3.48 -10.94
N SER A 58 -3.85 4.10 -12.11
CA SER A 58 -2.73 4.02 -13.06
C SER A 58 -1.43 4.55 -12.45
N LYS A 59 -1.49 5.65 -11.68
CA LYS A 59 -0.31 6.17 -10.97
C LYS A 59 0.25 5.16 -9.97
N PHE A 60 -0.62 4.43 -9.26
CA PHE A 60 -0.19 3.36 -8.36
C PHE A 60 0.28 2.11 -9.12
N ASP A 61 -0.29 1.83 -10.30
CA ASP A 61 0.13 0.73 -11.17
C ASP A 61 1.52 0.96 -11.76
N GLU A 62 1.83 2.18 -12.21
CA GLU A 62 3.16 2.57 -12.65
C GLU A 62 4.18 2.50 -11.51
N MET A 63 3.80 2.95 -10.30
CA MET A 63 4.66 2.85 -9.12
C MET A 63 4.95 1.40 -8.74
N ALA A 64 3.95 0.52 -8.82
CA ALA A 64 4.11 -0.93 -8.61
C ALA A 64 4.97 -1.58 -9.70
N LYS A 65 4.84 -1.16 -10.96
CA LYS A 65 5.69 -1.60 -12.07
C LYS A 65 7.15 -1.17 -11.88
N ALA A 66 7.39 0.06 -11.43
CA ALA A 66 8.72 0.57 -11.14
C ALA A 66 9.40 -0.18 -9.97
N ASP A 67 8.65 -0.48 -8.91
CA ASP A 67 9.16 -1.27 -7.77
C ASP A 67 9.48 -2.73 -8.15
N LYS A 68 8.70 -3.31 -9.06
CA LYS A 68 8.96 -4.65 -9.63
C LYS A 68 10.34 -4.74 -10.28
N VAL A 69 10.80 -3.66 -10.93
CA VAL A 69 12.14 -3.58 -11.54
C VAL A 69 13.23 -3.48 -10.46
N ALA A 70 12.99 -2.73 -9.38
CA ALA A 70 13.93 -2.61 -8.26
C ALA A 70 14.10 -3.93 -7.48
N MET A 71 13.06 -4.76 -7.40
CA MET A 71 13.14 -6.09 -6.78
C MET A 71 13.90 -7.13 -7.58
N ILE A 72 13.83 -7.07 -8.91
CA ILE A 72 14.51 -8.03 -9.80
C ILE A 72 16.03 -7.81 -9.81
N ARG A 73 16.48 -6.63 -9.38
CA ARG A 73 17.88 -6.19 -9.43
C ARG A 73 18.65 -6.35 -8.12
N LYS A 74 18.10 -7.02 -7.11
CA LYS A 74 18.72 -7.19 -5.79
C LYS A 74 18.86 -8.65 -5.38
#